data_AF-A0A1G0LHF0-F1
#
_entry.id   AF-A0A1G0LHF0-F1
#
_cell.length_a   1.000
_cell.length_b   1.000
_cell.length_c   1.000
_cell.angle_alpha   90.00
_cell.angle_beta   90.00
_cell.angle_gamma   90.00
#
_symmetry.space_group_name_H-M   'P 1'
#
loop_
_entity.id
_entity.type
_entity.pdbx_description
1 polymer ?
#
loop_
_entity_poly.entity_id
_entity_poly.type
_entity_poly.pdbx_seq_one_letter_code
_entity_poly.pdbx_strand_id
1 'polypeptide(L)'
;MDAYLQSSDYIDWQHPTVLIKAMELASGATERNEVVRRCFEFVRDDIHHSWDFRQNPVTCRASDVLLHGTGYCYAKSHLLAALLRANRIPAGLCYQRLSIGDSGPPYCLHGLNAVWLEGHGWYRIDARGNKQGIDAQFWPPV
;
A
#
# COMPACT_ATOMS: atom_id res chain seq x y z
N MET A 1 17.41 -5.34 -7.20
CA MET A 1 15.94 -5.44 -7.19
C MET A 1 15.44 -6.48 -6.20
N ASP A 2 16.14 -7.60 -6.04
CA ASP A 2 15.69 -8.75 -5.23
C ASP A 2 15.29 -8.43 -3.79
N ALA A 3 15.98 -7.48 -3.13
CA ALA A 3 15.62 -7.00 -1.79
C ALA A 3 14.19 -6.42 -1.72
N TYR A 4 13.71 -5.80 -2.79
CA TYR A 4 12.36 -5.23 -2.89
C TYR A 4 11.29 -6.25 -3.29
N LEU A 5 11.65 -7.53 -3.37
CA LEU A 5 10.74 -8.66 -3.60
C LEU A 5 10.62 -9.58 -2.39
N GLN A 6 11.52 -9.46 -1.40
CA GLN A 6 11.56 -10.37 -0.26
C GLN A 6 10.36 -10.19 0.68
N SER A 7 9.95 -11.31 1.28
CA SER A 7 9.05 -11.33 2.43
C SER A 7 9.84 -10.93 3.69
N SER A 8 9.15 -10.40 4.69
CA SER A 8 9.75 -10.00 5.98
C SER A 8 8.69 -10.02 7.08
N ASP A 9 9.09 -9.71 8.31
CA ASP A 9 8.18 -9.71 9.48
C ASP A 9 6.95 -8.81 9.34
N TYR A 10 7.05 -7.71 8.56
CA TYR A 10 5.94 -6.76 8.35
C TYR A 10 5.37 -6.80 6.94
N ILE A 11 6.20 -7.15 5.95
CA ILE A 11 5.80 -7.33 4.54
C ILE A 11 5.72 -8.84 4.28
N ASP A 12 4.84 -9.50 5.02
CA ASP A 12 4.77 -10.97 5.15
C ASP A 12 3.94 -11.59 4.02
N TRP A 13 4.32 -11.32 2.77
CA TRP A 13 3.53 -11.72 1.61
C TRP A 13 3.42 -13.24 1.39
N GLN A 14 4.33 -14.01 2.00
CA GLN A 14 4.26 -15.47 2.03
C GLN A 14 3.14 -16.00 2.95
N HIS A 15 2.52 -15.14 3.76
CA HIS A 15 1.33 -15.50 4.51
C HIS A 15 0.21 -15.92 3.53
N PRO A 16 -0.45 -17.09 3.73
CA PRO A 16 -1.38 -17.65 2.74
C PRO A 16 -2.48 -16.68 2.30
N THR A 17 -3.07 -15.92 3.23
CA THR A 17 -4.14 -14.97 2.92
C THR A 17 -3.67 -13.81 2.05
N VAL A 18 -2.45 -13.32 2.25
CA VAL A 18 -1.85 -12.24 1.45
C VAL A 18 -1.54 -12.76 0.05
N LEU A 19 -0.95 -13.95 -0.06
CA LEU A 19 -0.65 -14.58 -1.35
C LEU A 19 -1.92 -14.84 -2.16
N ILE A 20 -2.97 -15.39 -1.54
CA ILE A 20 -4.27 -15.62 -2.19
C ILE A 20 -4.86 -14.29 -2.68
N LYS A 21 -4.92 -13.27 -1.83
CA LYS A 21 -5.44 -11.95 -2.23
C LYS A 21 -4.62 -11.33 -3.36
N ALA A 22 -3.30 -11.47 -3.33
CA ALA A 22 -2.42 -10.99 -4.40
C ALA A 22 -2.73 -11.67 -5.74
N MET A 23 -2.94 -13.00 -5.74
CA MET A 23 -3.31 -13.76 -6.93
C MET A 23 -4.71 -13.38 -7.44
N GLU A 24 -5.68 -13.18 -6.53
CA GLU A 24 -7.03 -12.71 -6.89
C GLU A 24 -6.98 -11.36 -7.62
N LEU A 25 -6.22 -10.40 -7.09
CA LEU A 25 -6.09 -9.07 -7.67
C LEU A 25 -5.37 -9.09 -9.04
N ALA A 26 -4.42 -10.01 -9.22
CA ALA A 26 -3.72 -10.20 -10.49
C ALA A 26 -4.53 -11.00 -11.52
N SER A 27 -5.60 -11.68 -11.11
CA SER A 27 -6.38 -12.57 -11.97
C SER A 27 -6.96 -11.83 -13.18
N GLY A 28 -6.65 -12.30 -14.38
CA GLY A 28 -7.12 -11.70 -15.64
C GLY A 28 -6.48 -10.35 -15.99
N ALA A 29 -5.45 -9.90 -15.27
CA ALA A 29 -4.65 -8.75 -15.69
C ALA A 29 -3.70 -9.15 -16.83
N THR A 30 -3.60 -8.32 -17.86
CA THR A 30 -2.70 -8.60 -19.01
C THR A 30 -1.34 -7.94 -18.87
N GLU A 31 -1.23 -6.91 -18.02
CA GLU A 31 0.00 -6.12 -17.82
C GLU A 31 0.36 -5.98 -16.35
N ARG A 32 1.65 -5.87 -16.02
CA ARG A 32 2.09 -5.67 -14.63
C ARG A 32 1.58 -4.35 -14.04
N ASN A 33 1.56 -3.29 -14.83
CA ASN A 33 1.06 -1.98 -14.37
C ASN A 33 -0.43 -2.04 -14.00
N GLU A 34 -1.21 -2.92 -14.65
CA GLU A 34 -2.60 -3.18 -14.26
C GLU A 34 -2.68 -3.85 -12.88
N VAL A 35 -1.82 -4.83 -12.59
CA VAL A 35 -1.73 -5.46 -11.27
C VAL A 35 -1.38 -4.40 -10.21
N VAL A 36 -0.45 -3.48 -10.50
CA VAL A 36 -0.13 -2.39 -9.57
C VAL A 36 -1.35 -1.54 -9.28
N ARG A 37 -2.06 -1.11 -10.32
CA ARG A 37 -3.27 -0.31 -10.20
C ARG A 37 -4.32 -1.01 -9.34
N ARG A 38 -4.62 -2.29 -9.62
CA ARG A 38 -5.62 -3.07 -8.87
C ARG A 38 -5.23 -3.27 -7.41
N CYS A 39 -3.96 -3.55 -7.11
CA CYS A 39 -3.48 -3.64 -5.73
C CYS A 39 -3.56 -2.29 -5.01
N PHE A 40 -3.20 -1.20 -5.68
CA PHE A 40 -3.30 0.16 -5.15
C PHE A 40 -4.75 0.52 -4.81
N GLU A 41 -5.67 0.32 -5.75
CA GLU A 41 -7.10 0.60 -5.60
C GLU A 41 -7.71 -0.23 -4.46
N PHE A 42 -7.44 -1.54 -4.43
CA PHE A 42 -7.89 -2.41 -3.33
C PHE A 42 -7.42 -1.88 -1.97
N VAL A 43 -6.13 -1.54 -1.82
CA VAL A 43 -5.65 -1.02 -0.54
C VAL A 43 -6.24 0.36 -0.26
N ARG A 44 -6.42 1.22 -1.27
CA ARG A 44 -6.99 2.57 -1.11
C ARG A 44 -8.45 2.52 -0.65
N ASP A 45 -9.24 1.62 -1.24
CA ASP A 45 -10.70 1.66 -1.20
C ASP A 45 -11.30 0.62 -0.25
N ASP A 46 -10.74 -0.59 -0.16
CA ASP A 46 -11.27 -1.69 0.66
C ASP A 46 -10.66 -1.78 2.06
N ILE A 47 -9.54 -1.10 2.30
CA ILE A 47 -8.88 -1.06 3.61
C ILE A 47 -9.12 0.30 4.24
N HIS A 48 -9.79 0.34 5.39
CA HIS A 48 -10.07 1.61 6.05
C HIS A 48 -8.82 2.23 6.67
N HIS A 49 -8.74 3.56 6.64
CA HIS A 49 -7.78 4.29 7.47
C HIS A 49 -8.27 4.30 8.93
N SER A 50 -7.51 3.71 9.85
CA SER A 50 -7.97 3.46 11.23
C SER A 50 -8.44 4.71 11.96
N TRP A 51 -7.78 5.85 11.76
CA TRP A 51 -8.19 7.12 12.38
C TRP A 51 -9.48 7.69 11.79
N ASP A 52 -9.66 7.57 10.48
CA ASP A 52 -10.80 8.17 9.78
C ASP A 52 -12.08 7.41 10.11
N PHE A 53 -11.98 6.08 10.17
CA PHE A 53 -13.09 5.18 10.47
C PHE A 53 -13.20 4.83 11.97
N ARG A 54 -12.31 5.36 12.82
CA ARG A 54 -12.26 5.11 14.27
C ARG A 54 -12.20 3.62 14.62
N GLN A 55 -11.38 2.87 13.89
CA GLN A 55 -11.25 1.42 14.00
C GLN A 55 -9.98 0.98 14.73
N ASN A 56 -10.04 -0.24 15.27
CA ASN A 56 -8.99 -0.95 15.97
C ASN A 56 -9.08 -2.45 15.59
N PRO A 57 -8.03 -3.28 15.80
CA PRO A 57 -6.76 -2.97 16.47
C PRO A 57 -5.82 -2.10 15.64
N VAL A 58 -4.75 -1.61 16.27
CA VAL A 58 -3.64 -0.98 15.55
C VAL A 58 -2.84 -2.09 14.85
N THR A 59 -3.04 -2.21 13.55
CA THR A 59 -2.36 -3.20 12.69
C THR A 59 -0.97 -2.72 12.28
N CYS A 60 -0.10 -3.67 11.92
CA CYS A 60 1.23 -3.37 11.39
C CYS A 60 1.66 -4.35 10.31
N ARG A 61 1.55 -5.67 10.53
CA ARG A 61 1.88 -6.68 9.51
C ARG A 61 0.87 -6.67 8.38
N ALA A 62 1.29 -6.90 7.15
CA ALA A 62 0.40 -6.91 5.99
C ALA A 62 -0.75 -7.91 6.16
N SER A 63 -0.48 -9.11 6.67
CA SER A 63 -1.52 -10.10 6.99
C SER A 63 -2.56 -9.61 8.00
N ASP A 64 -2.13 -8.90 9.06
CA ASP A 64 -3.03 -8.32 10.07
C ASP A 64 -3.90 -7.20 9.45
N VAL A 65 -3.31 -6.33 8.62
CA VAL A 65 -4.06 -5.28 7.90
C VAL A 65 -5.13 -5.90 7.03
N LEU A 66 -4.79 -6.96 6.29
CA LEU A 66 -5.73 -7.67 5.43
C LEU A 66 -6.84 -8.37 6.24
N LEU A 67 -6.49 -8.99 7.37
CA LEU A 67 -7.43 -9.68 8.24
C LEU A 67 -8.45 -8.72 8.86
N HIS A 68 -7.98 -7.57 9.35
CA HIS A 68 -8.81 -6.61 10.06
C HIS A 68 -9.45 -5.55 9.16
N GLY A 69 -9.04 -5.45 7.89
CA GLY A 69 -9.55 -4.47 6.94
C GLY A 69 -9.26 -3.03 7.33
N THR A 70 -8.25 -2.79 8.18
CA THR A 70 -7.96 -1.45 8.71
C THR A 70 -6.47 -1.28 8.97
N GLY A 71 -5.97 -0.05 8.79
CA GLY A 71 -4.62 0.34 9.18
C GLY A 71 -4.36 1.84 9.06
N TYR A 72 -3.34 2.33 9.77
CA TYR A 72 -2.77 3.66 9.49
C TYR A 72 -2.02 3.65 8.15
N CYS A 73 -1.62 4.84 7.67
CA CYS A 73 -0.88 5.00 6.42
C CYS A 73 0.32 4.04 6.28
N TYR A 74 1.14 3.89 7.33
CA TYR A 74 2.26 2.95 7.31
C TYR A 74 1.80 1.50 7.14
N ALA A 75 0.75 1.07 7.86
CA ALA A 75 0.27 -0.31 7.81
C ALA A 75 -0.35 -0.62 6.45
N LYS A 76 -1.12 0.33 5.90
CA LYS A 76 -1.65 0.24 4.52
C LYS A 76 -0.51 0.15 3.49
N SER A 77 0.57 0.91 3.67
CA SER A 77 1.76 0.80 2.80
C SER A 77 2.47 -0.56 2.92
N HIS A 78 2.40 -1.22 4.09
CA HIS A 78 2.93 -2.57 4.27
C HIS A 78 2.11 -3.60 3.49
N LEU A 79 0.77 -3.53 3.57
CA LEU A 79 -0.11 -4.40 2.80
C LEU A 79 0.08 -4.21 1.29
N LEU A 80 0.14 -2.96 0.81
CA LEU A 80 0.39 -2.70 -0.60
C LEU A 80 1.73 -3.28 -1.06
N ALA A 81 2.81 -3.07 -0.30
CA ALA A 81 4.09 -3.69 -0.61
C ALA A 81 4.00 -5.21 -0.65
N ALA A 82 3.28 -5.84 0.28
CA ALA A 82 3.16 -7.29 0.33
C ALA A 82 2.41 -7.86 -0.88
N LEU A 83 1.28 -7.25 -1.25
CA LEU A 83 0.49 -7.67 -2.42
C LEU A 83 1.27 -7.53 -3.73
N LEU A 84 2.04 -6.46 -3.88
CA LEU A 84 2.89 -6.23 -5.06
C LEU A 84 4.06 -7.22 -5.11
N ARG A 85 4.73 -7.46 -3.99
CA ARG A 85 5.87 -8.38 -3.91
C ARG A 85 5.46 -9.83 -4.15
N ALA A 86 4.28 -10.25 -3.67
CA ALA A 86 3.71 -11.56 -4.01
C ALA A 86 3.52 -11.74 -5.53
N ASN A 87 3.15 -10.66 -6.23
CA ASN A 87 3.04 -10.62 -7.69
C ASN A 87 4.37 -10.34 -8.42
N ARG A 88 5.50 -10.46 -7.73
CA ARG A 88 6.85 -10.22 -8.28
C ARG A 88 7.10 -8.80 -8.79
N ILE A 89 6.39 -7.81 -8.22
CA ILE A 89 6.57 -6.39 -8.51
C ILE A 89 7.42 -5.76 -7.39
N PRO A 90 8.61 -5.20 -7.70
CA PRO A 90 9.43 -4.53 -6.71
C PRO A 90 8.69 -3.35 -6.07
N ALA A 91 8.60 -3.37 -4.73
CA ALA A 91 7.95 -2.31 -3.96
C ALA A 91 8.78 -1.95 -2.73
N GLY A 92 9.09 -0.67 -2.56
CA GLY A 92 9.74 -0.06 -1.41
C GLY A 92 8.77 0.68 -0.51
N LEU A 93 9.18 0.86 0.75
CA LEU A 93 8.49 1.71 1.72
C LEU A 93 9.13 3.09 1.70
N CYS A 94 8.31 4.13 1.77
CA CYS A 94 8.74 5.50 1.95
C CYS A 94 8.06 6.05 3.19
N TYR A 95 8.81 6.77 4.00
CA TYR A 95 8.29 7.43 5.19
C TYR A 95 8.60 8.92 5.16
N GLN A 96 7.62 9.71 5.55
CA GLN A 96 7.70 11.17 5.56
C GLN A 96 7.22 11.69 6.91
N ARG A 97 7.80 12.80 7.36
CA ARG A 97 7.29 13.55 8.49
C ARG A 97 6.37 14.64 7.96
N LEU A 98 5.07 14.56 8.26
CA LEU A 98 4.07 15.53 7.81
C LEU A 98 3.54 16.35 8.97
N SER A 99 3.23 17.61 8.68
CA SER A 99 2.47 18.48 9.58
C SER A 99 1.03 17.97 9.66
N ILE A 100 0.46 17.87 10.86
CA ILE A 100 -0.94 17.42 11.04
C ILE A 100 -1.92 18.52 10.57
N GLY A 101 -1.49 19.79 10.63
CA GLY A 101 -2.18 20.95 10.04
C GLY A 101 -1.32 21.65 8.99
N ASP A 102 -1.54 22.95 8.77
CA ASP A 102 -0.85 23.70 7.71
C ASP A 102 0.33 24.55 8.21
N SER A 103 0.58 24.55 9.52
CA SER A 103 1.45 25.52 10.20
C SER A 103 2.58 24.89 11.02
N GLY A 104 3.05 23.70 10.63
CA GLY A 104 4.16 23.02 11.27
C GLY A 104 3.72 22.08 12.41
N PRO A 105 4.42 22.01 13.55
CA PRO A 105 4.07 21.08 14.62
C PRO A 105 2.57 21.17 15.03
N PRO A 106 1.93 20.04 15.43
CA PRO A 106 2.52 18.72 15.63
C PRO A 106 2.75 17.95 14.32
N TYR A 107 3.74 17.06 14.33
CA TYR A 107 4.07 16.21 13.20
C TYR A 107 3.59 14.78 13.39
N CYS A 108 3.25 14.11 12.29
CA CYS A 108 3.00 12.67 12.24
C CYS A 108 3.93 11.97 11.25
N LEU A 109 4.09 10.66 11.43
CA LEU A 109 4.69 9.78 10.44
C LEU A 109 3.64 9.49 9.35
N HIS A 110 4.05 9.62 8.09
CA HIS A 110 3.26 9.23 6.93
C HIS A 110 3.99 8.16 6.13
N GLY A 111 3.32 7.04 5.86
CA GLY A 111 3.86 5.92 5.08
C GLY A 111 3.20 5.82 3.72
N LEU A 112 4.02 5.62 2.68
CA LEU A 112 3.60 5.41 1.29
C LEU A 112 4.57 4.43 0.59
N ASN A 113 4.37 4.15 -0.69
CA ASN A 113 5.19 3.21 -1.44
C ASN A 113 5.91 3.87 -2.62
N ALA A 114 7.10 3.35 -2.94
CA ALA A 114 7.69 3.46 -4.26
C ALA A 114 7.58 2.10 -4.95
N VAL A 115 7.04 2.04 -6.16
CA VAL A 115 6.80 0.81 -6.91
C VAL A 115 7.51 0.87 -8.24
N TRP A 116 8.03 -0.26 -8.72
CA TRP A 116 8.62 -0.33 -10.04
C TRP A 116 7.53 -0.50 -11.10
N LEU A 117 7.30 0.54 -11.90
CA LEU A 117 6.41 0.50 -13.05
C LEU A 117 7.23 0.24 -14.32
N GLU A 118 6.79 -0.74 -15.10
CA GLU A 118 7.41 -1.02 -16.40
C GLU A 118 7.24 0.20 -17.31
N GLY A 119 8.34 0.66 -17.91
CA GLY A 119 8.40 1.88 -18.72
C GLY A 119 8.70 3.18 -17.95
N HIS A 120 8.52 3.22 -16.62
CA HIS A 120 8.68 4.45 -15.84
C HIS A 120 9.72 4.38 -14.71
N GLY A 121 10.09 3.17 -14.28
CA GLY A 121 10.98 2.96 -13.16
C GLY A 121 10.29 3.13 -11.80
N TRP A 122 11.00 3.67 -10.80
CA TRP A 122 10.44 3.87 -9.46
C TRP A 122 9.42 5.01 -9.44
N TYR A 123 8.17 4.67 -9.15
CA TYR A 123 7.04 5.60 -9.09
C TYR A 123 6.43 5.61 -7.69
N ARG A 124 6.14 6.80 -7.14
CA ARG A 124 5.56 6.92 -5.79
C ARG A 124 4.04 6.87 -5.87
N ILE A 125 3.44 6.04 -5.02
CA ILE A 125 1.99 5.93 -4.85
C ILE A 125 1.64 5.90 -3.37
N ASP A 126 0.48 6.47 -3.04
CA ASP A 126 0.02 6.62 -1.67
C ASP A 126 -1.38 6.03 -1.51
N ALA A 127 -1.44 4.78 -1.06
CA ALA A 127 -2.71 4.06 -0.84
C ALA A 127 -3.31 4.32 0.54
N ARG A 128 -2.90 5.38 1.26
CA ARG A 128 -3.52 5.80 2.53
C ARG A 128 -5.03 5.99 2.43
N GLY A 129 -5.57 6.19 1.24
CA GLY A 129 -7.01 6.24 1.02
C GLY A 129 -7.52 7.67 0.93
N ASN A 130 -8.62 7.80 0.20
CA ASN A 130 -9.33 9.05 0.02
C ASN A 130 -9.97 9.49 1.34
N LYS A 131 -10.07 10.81 1.51
CA LYS A 131 -10.84 11.46 2.58
C LYS A 131 -11.47 12.72 2.00
N GLN A 132 -12.30 13.41 2.76
CA GLN A 132 -12.89 14.66 2.31
C GLN A 132 -11.80 15.62 1.77
N GLY A 133 -11.95 16.05 0.52
CA GLY A 133 -11.01 16.94 -0.17
C GLY A 133 -9.76 16.26 -0.75
N ILE A 134 -9.62 14.94 -0.67
CA ILE A 134 -8.49 14.18 -1.21
C ILE A 134 -9.00 13.09 -2.15
N ASP A 135 -8.50 13.10 -3.38
CA ASP A 135 -8.75 12.08 -4.40
C ASP A 135 -7.41 11.54 -4.96
N ALA A 136 -6.86 10.55 -4.28
CA ALA A 136 -5.61 9.89 -4.65
C ALA A 136 -5.87 8.91 -5.80
N GLN A 137 -5.30 9.17 -6.98
CA GLN A 137 -5.51 8.38 -8.19
C GLN A 137 -4.23 7.69 -8.67
N PHE A 138 -4.40 6.58 -9.39
CA PHE A 138 -3.29 5.89 -10.06
C PHE A 138 -3.16 6.37 -11.50
N TRP A 139 -2.45 7.48 -11.69
CA TRP A 139 -2.15 8.06 -13.01
C TRP A 139 -0.64 8.26 -13.19
N PRO A 140 0.11 7.21 -13.57
CA PRO A 140 1.49 7.39 -14.00
C PRO A 140 1.55 8.29 -15.25
N PRO A 141 2.65 9.07 -15.44
CA PRO A 141 2.81 9.92 -16.61
C PRO A 141 2.83 9.09 -17.90
N VAL A 142 2.21 9.60 -18.97
CA VAL A 142 2.22 9.00 -20.32
C VAL A 142 3.50 9.36 -21.05
#